data_AF-A0A6C0DLJ0-F1
#
_entry.id   AF-A0A6C0DLJ0-F1
#
_cell.length_a   1.000
_cell.length_b   1.000
_cell.length_c   1.000
_cell.angle_alpha   90.00
_cell.angle_beta   90.00
_cell.angle_gamma   90.00
#
_symmetry.space_group_name_H-M   'P 1'
#
loop_
_entity.id
_entity.type
_entity.pdbx_description
1 polymer ?
#
loop_
_entity_poly.entity_id
_entity_poly.type
_entity_poly.pdbx_seq_one_letter_code
_entity_poly.pdbx_strand_id
1 'polypeptide(L)'
;MVNKGKTRNPTVSIVTITQLKRFPCMEVLKDMIKAQTYQNIIEWVIVEGSPLESEWSENSANIEKLRDEFKIPIVYLEKKPGEKLGALRNKGNNACSGEITVVMDDDDYYPAERVQHAVEKLSASNLLIAGCSDMYIYDYTLEKLCKFKKFGENHSVNSCFAWKKKYLEKHSHDASKDTGEEPSFTNDFKEPMIQLEANKTIIQSSHSTNTYNKREILTGGIAKITDTAKEINEDPTNYIKEPFFTRLKNIFYKEQKSKYDIVYFAGGYSISWDPTAKSLTGSEQAIVHLSTNWVKLGKKVAVYGLLKECVYEGVEFFDWKKFPFNETFDTLVLWRVYGLLCGGPFPMKANRIWLDLHDGIVIKEFLENWYRYGSKVNKVFFKSNFHKELFDKSLRITLPKERYAIIPNGVRVDEFSVNLENVPRNPFRFCYCSCYTRGLLPILQYMWPIIMNAEPRAELHLYYGMGSVMDKEFKANMTELISRPGVMDHGRQPLEIIAREKYMSSFHLYLTNSDSEIDCITVRESCLTGAIPILSKHGIFNERDGIHFELSEGNPMSYAMIAMEIIKLMKDKNLDILRQNLKASKNLIRWVDVATKWLQEEF
;
A
#
# COMPACT_ATOMS: atom_id res chain seq x y z
N MET A 1 12.76 24.78 -61.00
CA MET A 1 11.53 24.54 -60.22
C MET A 1 11.36 23.04 -60.07
N VAL A 2 11.69 22.49 -58.89
CA VAL A 2 11.47 21.06 -58.60
C VAL A 2 10.00 20.90 -58.26
N ASN A 3 9.33 20.01 -58.99
CA ASN A 3 7.93 19.65 -58.81
C ASN A 3 7.76 19.10 -57.37
N LYS A 4 7.24 19.91 -56.44
CA LYS A 4 6.74 19.42 -55.15
C LYS A 4 5.49 18.60 -55.47
N GLY A 5 5.69 17.31 -55.76
CA GLY A 5 4.58 16.38 -55.92
C GLY A 5 3.67 16.49 -54.70
N LYS A 6 2.36 16.66 -54.93
CA LYS A 6 1.35 16.61 -53.86
C LYS A 6 1.58 15.32 -53.09
N THR A 7 2.11 15.41 -51.86
CA THR A 7 2.24 14.28 -50.96
C THR A 7 0.84 13.73 -50.72
N ARG A 8 0.55 12.54 -51.27
CA ARG A 8 -0.71 11.83 -51.02
C ARG A 8 -0.80 11.57 -49.51
N ASN A 9 -1.90 12.01 -48.90
CA ASN A 9 -2.21 11.66 -47.51
C ASN A 9 -2.39 10.15 -47.40
N PRO A 10 -1.59 9.42 -46.60
CA PRO A 10 -1.73 7.97 -46.42
C PRO A 10 -3.14 7.56 -45.97
N THR A 11 -3.58 6.38 -46.35
CA THR A 11 -4.83 5.81 -45.81
C THR A 11 -4.62 5.30 -44.38
N VAL A 12 -5.59 5.53 -43.49
CA VAL A 12 -5.52 5.11 -42.09
C VAL A 12 -6.66 4.17 -41.71
N SER A 13 -6.31 3.08 -41.04
CA SER A 13 -7.26 2.24 -40.29
C SER A 13 -7.12 2.55 -38.80
N ILE A 14 -8.24 2.71 -38.11
CA ILE A 14 -8.27 2.73 -36.63
C ILE A 14 -8.62 1.33 -36.14
N VAL A 15 -7.93 0.84 -35.12
CA VAL A 15 -8.20 -0.48 -34.51
C VAL A 15 -8.52 -0.35 -33.03
N THR A 16 -9.58 -1.03 -32.59
CA THR A 16 -10.10 -1.02 -31.22
C THR A 16 -10.52 -2.43 -30.81
N ILE A 17 -10.24 -2.83 -29.57
CA ILE A 17 -10.83 -4.02 -28.95
C ILE A 17 -11.84 -3.54 -27.91
N THR A 18 -13.07 -4.05 -27.97
CA THR A 18 -14.12 -3.62 -27.03
C THR A 18 -14.89 -4.78 -26.42
N GLN A 19 -15.59 -4.51 -25.32
CA GLN A 19 -16.37 -5.48 -24.56
C GLN A 19 -17.77 -4.92 -24.32
N LEU A 20 -18.76 -5.79 -24.14
CA LEU A 20 -20.15 -5.38 -23.89
C LEU A 20 -20.27 -4.34 -22.77
N LYS A 21 -19.60 -4.58 -21.63
CA LYS A 21 -19.61 -3.65 -20.48
C LYS A 21 -19.02 -2.26 -20.77
N ARG A 22 -18.24 -2.11 -21.84
CA ARG A 22 -17.60 -0.84 -22.27
C ARG A 22 -18.26 -0.23 -23.50
N PHE A 23 -19.38 -0.78 -23.97
CA PHE A 23 -20.13 -0.20 -25.08
C PHE A 23 -20.48 1.29 -24.90
N PRO A 24 -20.81 1.81 -23.69
CA PRO A 24 -20.99 3.24 -23.48
C PRO A 24 -19.76 4.07 -23.88
N CYS A 25 -18.55 3.54 -23.73
CA CYS A 25 -17.32 4.20 -24.14
C CYS A 25 -17.17 4.25 -25.66
N MET A 26 -17.68 3.25 -26.39
CA MET A 26 -17.67 3.22 -27.86
C MET A 26 -18.49 4.36 -28.47
N GLU A 27 -19.59 4.77 -27.85
CA GLU A 27 -20.35 5.96 -28.25
C GLU A 27 -19.51 7.25 -28.09
N VAL A 28 -18.66 7.31 -27.07
CA VAL A 28 -17.75 8.45 -26.85
C VAL A 28 -16.62 8.41 -27.89
N LEU A 29 -16.00 7.24 -28.09
CA LEU A 29 -14.92 7.04 -29.05
C LEU A 29 -15.38 7.32 -30.49
N LYS A 30 -16.59 6.91 -30.88
CA LYS A 30 -17.19 7.26 -32.18
C LYS A 30 -17.14 8.77 -32.44
N ASP A 31 -17.50 9.58 -31.45
CA ASP A 31 -17.49 11.03 -31.57
C ASP A 31 -16.06 11.61 -31.52
N MET A 32 -15.13 11.00 -30.79
CA MET A 32 -13.70 11.36 -30.85
C MET A 32 -13.11 11.08 -32.24
N ILE A 33 -13.51 9.97 -32.88
CA ILE A 33 -13.09 9.64 -34.25
C ILE A 33 -13.68 10.64 -35.25
N LYS A 34 -14.97 11.02 -35.11
CA LYS A 34 -15.58 12.08 -35.93
C LYS A 34 -14.86 13.42 -35.78
N ALA A 35 -14.33 13.71 -34.60
CA ALA A 35 -13.61 14.95 -34.31
C ALA A 35 -12.15 14.96 -34.80
N GLN A 36 -11.62 13.85 -35.33
CA GLN A 36 -10.25 13.81 -35.82
C GLN A 36 -10.03 14.80 -36.97
N THR A 37 -8.91 15.51 -36.95
CA THR A 37 -8.55 16.47 -37.99
C THR A 37 -8.11 15.77 -39.28
N TYR A 38 -7.64 14.52 -39.20
CA TYR A 38 -7.18 13.74 -40.34
C TYR A 38 -8.35 13.19 -41.17
N GLN A 39 -8.36 13.49 -42.47
CA GLN A 39 -9.52 13.20 -43.33
C GLN A 39 -9.49 11.82 -44.00
N ASN A 40 -8.31 11.19 -44.16
CA ASN A 40 -8.18 9.94 -44.91
C ASN A 40 -8.22 8.69 -44.01
N ILE A 41 -9.16 8.69 -43.05
CA ILE A 41 -9.50 7.52 -42.22
C ILE A 41 -10.51 6.69 -43.03
N ILE A 42 -10.12 5.49 -43.43
CA ILE A 42 -10.89 4.69 -44.39
C ILE A 42 -11.76 3.63 -43.71
N GLU A 43 -11.45 3.25 -42.48
CA GLU A 43 -12.20 2.25 -41.72
C GLU A 43 -11.89 2.32 -40.22
N TRP A 44 -12.82 1.77 -39.42
CA TRP A 44 -12.67 1.49 -38.01
C TRP A 44 -12.86 -0.02 -37.78
N VAL A 45 -11.76 -0.71 -37.48
CA VAL A 45 -11.74 -2.14 -37.17
C VAL A 45 -12.00 -2.33 -35.67
N ILE A 46 -13.08 -3.03 -35.35
CA ILE A 46 -13.51 -3.33 -33.98
C ILE A 46 -13.42 -4.83 -33.76
N VAL A 47 -12.70 -5.25 -32.72
CA VAL A 47 -12.57 -6.66 -32.34
C VAL A 47 -13.37 -6.93 -31.07
N GLU A 48 -14.15 -8.01 -31.08
CA GLU A 48 -14.83 -8.52 -29.90
C GLU A 48 -13.82 -8.97 -28.83
N GLY A 49 -13.96 -8.43 -27.63
CA GLY A 49 -13.05 -8.66 -26.51
C GLY A 49 -13.73 -9.14 -25.23
N SER A 50 -15.06 -9.29 -25.22
CA SER A 50 -15.81 -9.65 -24.02
C SER A 50 -15.34 -11.00 -23.48
N PRO A 51 -15.21 -11.12 -22.14
CA PRO A 51 -14.69 -12.33 -21.53
C PRO A 51 -15.67 -13.51 -21.65
N LEU A 52 -16.98 -13.25 -21.62
CA LEU A 52 -18.00 -14.29 -21.65
C LEU A 52 -18.57 -14.45 -23.06
N GLU A 53 -18.65 -15.69 -23.55
CA GLU A 53 -19.23 -16.02 -24.86
C GLU A 53 -20.69 -15.59 -24.99
N SER A 54 -21.44 -15.65 -23.89
CA SER A 54 -22.83 -15.19 -23.83
C SER A 54 -23.01 -13.69 -24.10
N GLU A 55 -21.95 -12.88 -24.00
CA GLU A 55 -21.99 -11.42 -24.21
C GLU A 55 -21.75 -11.05 -25.69
N TRP A 56 -21.21 -11.95 -26.52
CA TRP A 56 -20.73 -11.60 -27.86
C TRP A 56 -21.85 -11.18 -28.82
N SER A 57 -22.97 -11.92 -28.83
CA SER A 57 -24.09 -11.59 -29.70
C SER A 57 -24.73 -10.25 -29.34
N GLU A 58 -24.82 -9.93 -28.05
CA GLU A 58 -25.35 -8.64 -27.59
C GLU A 58 -24.39 -7.49 -27.95
N ASN A 59 -23.08 -7.69 -27.75
CA ASN A 59 -22.10 -6.67 -28.11
C ASN A 59 -22.09 -6.42 -29.63
N SER A 60 -22.12 -7.49 -30.44
CA SER A 60 -22.25 -7.40 -31.89
C SER A 60 -23.49 -6.58 -32.31
N ALA A 61 -24.66 -6.88 -31.72
CA ALA A 61 -25.88 -6.13 -31.99
C ALA A 61 -25.77 -4.65 -31.60
N ASN A 62 -25.02 -4.32 -30.55
CA ASN A 62 -24.74 -2.95 -30.17
C ASN A 62 -23.77 -2.25 -31.15
N ILE A 63 -22.75 -2.95 -31.65
CA ILE A 63 -21.85 -2.42 -32.69
C ILE A 63 -22.61 -2.18 -34.01
N GLU A 64 -23.59 -3.00 -34.37
CA GLU A 64 -24.43 -2.73 -35.55
C GLU A 64 -25.18 -1.40 -35.41
N LYS A 65 -25.70 -1.07 -34.22
CA LYS A 65 -26.32 0.25 -33.96
C LYS A 65 -25.34 1.42 -34.07
N LEU A 66 -24.04 1.22 -33.87
CA LEU A 66 -23.03 2.28 -34.05
C LEU A 66 -22.82 2.65 -35.52
N ARG A 67 -23.15 1.75 -36.45
CA ARG A 67 -23.01 2.00 -37.90
C ARG A 67 -24.00 3.04 -38.37
N ASP A 68 -25.17 3.07 -37.75
CA ASP A 68 -26.18 4.09 -38.00
C ASP A 68 -25.58 5.47 -37.71
N GLU A 69 -25.54 6.34 -38.72
CA GLU A 69 -25.01 7.71 -38.64
C GLU A 69 -23.47 7.86 -38.52
N PHE A 70 -22.70 6.80 -38.78
CA PHE A 70 -21.23 6.87 -38.81
C PHE A 70 -20.67 6.73 -40.24
N LYS A 71 -19.98 7.78 -40.72
CA LYS A 71 -19.50 7.85 -42.11
C LYS A 71 -18.33 6.93 -42.42
N ILE A 72 -17.54 6.56 -41.41
CA ILE A 72 -16.37 5.69 -41.59
C ILE A 72 -16.84 4.23 -41.51
N PRO A 73 -16.56 3.38 -42.50
CA PRO A 73 -16.89 1.97 -42.48
C PRO A 73 -16.41 1.27 -41.19
N ILE A 74 -17.30 0.51 -40.56
CA ILE A 74 -16.95 -0.32 -39.40
C ILE A 74 -16.77 -1.76 -39.83
N VAL A 75 -15.61 -2.34 -39.52
CA VAL A 75 -15.32 -3.77 -39.69
C VAL A 75 -15.33 -4.42 -38.32
N TYR A 76 -16.35 -5.23 -38.02
CA TYR A 76 -16.44 -5.93 -36.75
C TYR A 76 -15.93 -7.38 -36.88
N LEU A 77 -15.05 -7.77 -35.97
CA LEU A 77 -14.42 -9.09 -35.95
C LEU A 77 -14.86 -9.87 -34.72
N GLU A 78 -15.52 -11.00 -34.96
CA GLU A 78 -15.96 -11.91 -33.90
C GLU A 78 -14.78 -12.55 -33.17
N LYS A 79 -14.97 -12.82 -31.88
CA LYS A 79 -14.05 -13.57 -31.03
C LYS A 79 -14.34 -15.06 -31.12
N LYS A 80 -13.30 -15.87 -30.96
CA LYS A 80 -13.40 -17.33 -30.84
C LYS A 80 -13.08 -17.77 -29.41
N PRO A 81 -13.66 -18.87 -28.92
CA PRO A 81 -13.35 -19.40 -27.60
C PRO A 81 -11.85 -19.64 -27.41
N GLY A 82 -11.32 -19.24 -26.26
CA GLY A 82 -9.90 -19.39 -25.92
C GLY A 82 -8.96 -18.34 -26.49
N GLU A 83 -9.43 -17.41 -27.33
CA GLU A 83 -8.59 -16.30 -27.81
C GLU A 83 -8.31 -15.30 -26.68
N LYS A 84 -7.02 -15.06 -26.48
CA LYS A 84 -6.48 -14.12 -25.50
C LYS A 84 -6.19 -12.77 -26.13
N LEU A 85 -5.87 -11.77 -25.29
CA LEU A 85 -5.67 -10.39 -25.72
C LEU A 85 -4.67 -10.26 -26.88
N GLY A 86 -3.51 -10.92 -26.81
CA GLY A 86 -2.51 -10.87 -27.89
C GLY A 86 -3.04 -11.41 -29.23
N ALA A 87 -3.85 -12.47 -29.21
CA ALA A 87 -4.48 -13.03 -30.40
C ALA A 87 -5.51 -12.06 -30.99
N LEU A 88 -6.30 -11.40 -30.14
CA LEU A 88 -7.29 -10.40 -30.56
C LEU A 88 -6.62 -9.16 -31.18
N ARG A 89 -5.49 -8.69 -30.61
CA ARG A 89 -4.69 -7.60 -31.20
C ARG A 89 -4.19 -7.99 -32.60
N ASN A 90 -3.61 -9.18 -32.75
CA ASN A 90 -3.17 -9.68 -34.06
C ASN A 90 -4.33 -9.78 -35.07
N LYS A 91 -5.50 -10.25 -34.63
CA LYS A 91 -6.70 -10.34 -35.48
C LYS A 91 -7.10 -8.97 -36.03
N GLY A 92 -7.18 -7.95 -35.16
CA GLY A 92 -7.47 -6.58 -35.57
C GLY A 92 -6.39 -6.02 -36.49
N ASN A 93 -5.12 -6.17 -36.12
CA ASN A 93 -3.97 -5.69 -36.90
C ASN A 93 -3.97 -6.23 -38.33
N ASN A 94 -4.27 -7.52 -38.51
CA ASN A 94 -4.29 -8.19 -39.81
C ASN A 94 -5.49 -7.79 -40.67
N ALA A 95 -6.59 -7.35 -40.07
CA ALA A 95 -7.78 -6.90 -40.79
C ALA A 95 -7.66 -5.46 -41.29
N CYS A 96 -6.76 -4.65 -40.71
CA CYS A 96 -6.53 -3.28 -41.14
C CYS A 96 -6.00 -3.20 -42.59
N SER A 97 -6.75 -2.51 -43.45
CA SER A 97 -6.45 -2.34 -44.87
C SER A 97 -5.55 -1.14 -45.16
N GLY A 98 -5.56 -0.10 -44.30
CA GLY A 98 -4.84 1.16 -44.46
C GLY A 98 -3.32 1.04 -44.48
N GLU A 99 -2.67 2.06 -45.07
CA GLU A 99 -1.20 2.17 -45.12
C GLU A 99 -0.59 2.40 -43.73
N ILE A 100 -1.34 3.06 -42.83
CA ILE A 100 -1.00 3.24 -41.42
C ILE A 100 -2.16 2.72 -40.57
N THR A 101 -1.84 2.01 -39.49
CA THR A 101 -2.80 1.64 -38.44
C THR A 101 -2.56 2.50 -37.21
N VAL A 102 -3.63 3.02 -36.62
CA VAL A 102 -3.60 3.77 -35.35
C VAL A 102 -4.46 3.03 -34.34
N VAL A 103 -3.90 2.73 -33.17
CA VAL A 103 -4.67 2.14 -32.08
C VAL A 103 -5.43 3.24 -31.34
N MET A 104 -6.72 2.99 -31.11
CA MET A 104 -7.54 3.73 -30.17
C MET A 104 -8.32 2.74 -29.30
N ASP A 105 -8.00 2.65 -28.02
CA ASP A 105 -8.74 1.83 -27.06
C ASP A 105 -10.09 2.48 -26.73
N ASP A 106 -11.06 1.65 -26.33
CA ASP A 106 -12.46 2.08 -26.19
C ASP A 106 -12.70 3.01 -24.99
N ASP A 107 -11.88 2.93 -23.94
CA ASP A 107 -12.05 3.65 -22.68
C ASP A 107 -11.15 4.89 -22.49
N ASP A 108 -10.21 5.14 -23.40
CA ASP A 108 -9.24 6.25 -23.32
C ASP A 108 -9.73 7.51 -24.05
N TYR A 109 -9.17 8.67 -23.69
CA TYR A 109 -9.40 9.91 -24.43
C TYR A 109 -8.30 10.15 -25.47
N TYR A 110 -8.72 10.41 -26.70
CA TYR A 110 -7.85 10.71 -27.82
C TYR A 110 -8.11 12.14 -28.36
N PRO A 111 -7.09 13.04 -28.34
CA PRO A 111 -7.20 14.37 -28.92
C PRO A 111 -7.54 14.35 -30.41
N ALA A 112 -8.12 15.44 -30.93
CA ALA A 112 -8.50 15.58 -32.34
C ALA A 112 -7.31 15.41 -33.32
N GLU A 113 -6.10 15.71 -32.85
CA GLU A 113 -4.86 15.63 -33.61
C GLU A 113 -4.23 14.23 -33.59
N ARG A 114 -4.79 13.26 -32.84
CA ARG A 114 -4.20 11.94 -32.62
C ARG A 114 -3.75 11.27 -33.92
N VAL A 115 -4.66 11.11 -34.87
CA VAL A 115 -4.35 10.44 -36.13
C VAL A 115 -3.40 11.27 -36.98
N GLN A 116 -3.65 12.58 -37.11
CA GLN A 116 -2.83 13.47 -37.92
C GLN A 116 -1.37 13.49 -37.44
N HIS A 117 -1.16 13.65 -36.13
CA HIS A 117 0.16 13.70 -35.52
C HIS A 117 0.93 12.38 -35.72
N ALA A 118 0.28 11.23 -35.56
CA ALA A 118 0.91 9.93 -35.83
C ALA A 118 1.34 9.81 -37.30
N VAL A 119 0.44 10.17 -38.23
CA VAL A 119 0.70 10.10 -39.67
C VAL A 119 1.83 11.04 -40.08
N GLU A 120 1.82 12.29 -39.62
CA GLU A 120 2.85 13.29 -39.94
C GLU A 120 4.23 12.83 -39.49
N LYS A 121 4.35 12.34 -38.25
CA LYS A 121 5.64 11.89 -37.71
C LYS A 121 6.13 10.62 -38.41
N LEU A 122 5.25 9.64 -38.65
CA LEU A 122 5.60 8.42 -39.40
C LEU A 122 5.99 8.72 -40.85
N SER A 123 5.32 9.66 -41.50
CA SER A 123 5.60 10.03 -42.90
C SER A 123 6.90 10.83 -43.02
N ALA A 124 7.25 11.60 -42.00
CA ALA A 124 8.51 12.36 -41.93
C ALA A 124 9.73 11.51 -41.52
N SER A 125 9.56 10.21 -41.28
CA SER A 125 10.61 9.32 -40.78
C SER A 125 10.65 7.98 -41.53
N ASN A 126 11.81 7.34 -41.53
CA ASN A 126 11.98 5.97 -42.06
C ASN A 126 11.55 4.89 -41.06
N LEU A 127 11.28 5.26 -39.81
CA LEU A 127 10.79 4.33 -38.80
C LEU A 127 9.39 3.80 -39.16
N LEU A 128 9.09 2.59 -38.69
CA LEU A 128 7.86 1.87 -39.02
C LEU A 128 6.79 1.95 -37.93
N ILE A 129 7.18 2.30 -36.69
CA ILE A 129 6.29 2.38 -35.54
C ILE A 129 6.50 3.69 -34.78
N ALA A 130 5.42 4.18 -34.20
CA ALA A 130 5.35 5.32 -33.30
C ALA A 130 4.57 4.94 -32.04
N GLY A 131 4.88 5.58 -30.92
CA GLY A 131 4.21 5.40 -29.64
C GLY A 131 4.49 6.58 -28.71
N CYS A 132 3.96 6.53 -27.49
CA CYS A 132 4.19 7.53 -26.45
C CYS A 132 4.54 6.83 -25.14
N SER A 133 5.69 7.18 -24.55
CA SER A 133 6.19 6.61 -23.30
C SER A 133 5.80 7.46 -22.07
N ASP A 134 5.78 8.79 -22.20
CA ASP A 134 5.47 9.75 -21.14
C ASP A 134 4.01 10.22 -21.20
N MET A 135 3.08 9.27 -21.33
CA MET A 135 1.66 9.53 -21.51
C MET A 135 0.97 10.15 -20.28
N TYR A 136 -0.17 10.80 -20.52
CA TYR A 136 -1.04 11.28 -19.45
C TYR A 136 -2.01 10.19 -19.00
N ILE A 137 -2.35 10.18 -17.71
CA ILE A 137 -3.35 9.30 -17.12
C ILE A 137 -4.27 10.12 -16.24
N TYR A 138 -5.58 9.94 -16.40
CA TYR A 138 -6.58 10.51 -15.50
C TYR A 138 -7.33 9.38 -14.77
N ASP A 139 -7.26 9.38 -13.44
CA ASP A 139 -8.05 8.46 -12.62
C ASP A 139 -9.32 9.13 -12.13
N TYR A 140 -10.47 8.59 -12.54
CA TYR A 140 -11.78 9.19 -12.24
C TYR A 140 -12.17 9.02 -10.77
N THR A 141 -11.62 8.02 -10.07
CA THR A 141 -11.92 7.79 -8.65
C THR A 141 -10.97 8.55 -7.72
N LEU A 142 -9.70 8.64 -8.09
CA LEU A 142 -8.71 9.46 -7.38
C LEU A 142 -8.87 10.96 -7.71
N GLU A 143 -9.55 11.27 -8.82
CA GLU A 143 -9.71 12.61 -9.39
C GLU A 143 -8.35 13.30 -9.65
N LYS A 144 -7.40 12.56 -10.22
CA LYS A 144 -6.03 13.02 -10.45
C LYS A 144 -5.58 12.84 -11.89
N LEU A 145 -5.01 13.90 -12.46
CA LEU A 145 -4.26 13.87 -13.71
C LEU A 145 -2.77 13.70 -13.39
N CYS A 146 -2.14 12.72 -14.01
CA CYS A 146 -0.72 12.46 -13.89
C CYS A 146 -0.07 12.35 -15.26
N LYS A 147 1.23 12.67 -15.32
CA LYS A 147 2.09 12.33 -16.46
C LYS A 147 3.08 11.25 -16.03
N PHE A 148 3.13 10.16 -16.78
CA PHE A 148 4.12 9.11 -16.55
C PHE A 148 5.53 9.58 -16.91
N LYS A 149 6.50 9.04 -16.18
CA LYS A 149 7.90 9.20 -16.54
C LYS A 149 8.16 8.47 -17.86
N LYS A 150 8.99 9.08 -18.71
CA LYS A 150 9.50 8.40 -19.90
C LYS A 150 10.37 7.21 -19.48
N PHE A 151 9.96 6.00 -19.83
CA PHE A 151 10.71 4.78 -19.51
C PHE A 151 11.84 4.48 -20.50
N GLY A 152 11.74 5.00 -21.73
CA GLY A 152 12.75 4.83 -22.78
C GLY A 152 12.29 5.37 -24.13
N GLU A 153 13.23 5.50 -25.07
CA GLU A 153 12.98 5.99 -26.44
C GLU A 153 12.21 4.98 -27.31
N ASN A 154 12.31 3.69 -26.99
CA ASN A 154 11.64 2.61 -27.71
C ASN A 154 10.45 2.00 -26.91
N HIS A 155 10.13 2.60 -25.76
CA HIS A 155 9.04 2.16 -24.92
C HIS A 155 7.73 2.85 -25.32
N SER A 156 6.65 2.09 -25.35
CA SER A 156 5.27 2.60 -25.30
C SER A 156 4.33 1.44 -24.94
N VAL A 157 3.05 1.74 -24.77
CA VAL A 157 2.00 0.78 -24.47
C VAL A 157 1.01 0.72 -25.62
N ASN A 158 0.23 -0.36 -25.71
CA ASN A 158 -0.53 -0.64 -26.93
C ASN A 158 -1.48 0.50 -27.35
N SER A 159 -2.15 1.14 -26.39
CA SER A 159 -3.13 2.21 -26.67
C SER A 159 -2.52 3.47 -27.30
N CYS A 160 -1.18 3.60 -27.30
CA CYS A 160 -0.44 4.70 -27.92
C CYS A 160 0.08 4.37 -29.33
N PHE A 161 0.08 3.11 -29.75
CA PHE A 161 0.78 2.71 -30.96
C PHE A 161 0.15 3.26 -32.24
N ALA A 162 1.01 3.51 -33.22
CA ALA A 162 0.67 3.64 -34.62
C ALA A 162 1.81 3.06 -35.46
N TRP A 163 1.50 2.37 -36.56
CA TRP A 163 2.54 1.76 -37.40
C TRP A 163 2.17 1.77 -38.87
N LYS A 164 3.20 1.73 -39.72
CA LYS A 164 3.06 1.48 -41.16
C LYS A 164 2.74 0.00 -41.37
N LYS A 165 1.87 -0.33 -42.33
CA LYS A 165 1.45 -1.71 -42.64
C LYS A 165 2.62 -2.70 -42.76
N LYS A 166 3.72 -2.26 -43.38
CA LYS A 166 4.98 -3.02 -43.53
C LYS A 166 5.56 -3.54 -42.21
N TYR A 167 5.27 -2.89 -41.08
CA TYR A 167 5.76 -3.33 -39.76
C TYR A 167 5.32 -4.75 -39.40
N LEU A 168 4.08 -5.10 -39.75
CA LEU A 168 3.45 -6.39 -39.44
C LEU A 168 4.05 -7.57 -40.23
N GLU A 169 4.86 -7.31 -41.26
CA GLU A 169 5.57 -8.38 -41.99
C GLU A 169 6.55 -9.16 -41.10
N LYS A 170 7.01 -8.54 -40.01
CA LYS A 170 8.02 -9.11 -39.10
C LYS A 170 7.61 -9.08 -37.63
N HIS A 171 6.49 -8.46 -37.28
CA HIS A 171 6.10 -8.20 -35.90
C HIS A 171 4.65 -8.60 -35.65
N SER A 172 4.41 -9.23 -34.51
CA SER A 172 3.09 -9.61 -34.02
C SER A 172 3.13 -9.71 -32.49
N HIS A 173 1.96 -9.63 -31.85
CA HIS A 173 1.85 -9.89 -30.43
C HIS A 173 1.93 -11.40 -30.15
N ASP A 174 2.45 -11.78 -28.99
CA ASP A 174 2.37 -13.14 -28.48
C ASP A 174 0.90 -13.49 -28.20
N ALA A 175 0.34 -14.38 -29.04
CA ALA A 175 -1.05 -14.78 -28.99
C ALA A 175 -1.47 -15.44 -27.66
N SER A 176 -0.51 -15.90 -26.85
CA SER A 176 -0.75 -16.57 -25.57
C SER A 176 -0.89 -15.62 -24.37
N LYS A 177 -0.66 -14.32 -24.56
CA LYS A 177 -0.71 -13.30 -23.50
C LYS A 177 -2.11 -12.76 -23.28
N ASP A 178 -2.47 -12.66 -22.00
CA ASP A 178 -3.70 -12.01 -21.53
C ASP A 178 -3.48 -10.53 -21.13
N THR A 179 -2.25 -10.16 -20.83
CA THR A 179 -1.81 -8.80 -20.46
C THR A 179 -0.32 -8.60 -20.76
N GLY A 180 0.11 -7.37 -21.03
CA GLY A 180 1.53 -7.02 -21.14
C GLY A 180 2.20 -7.63 -22.38
N GLU A 181 1.46 -7.65 -23.48
CA GLU A 181 1.87 -8.22 -24.76
C GLU A 181 2.85 -7.34 -25.56
N GLU A 182 3.04 -6.07 -25.17
CA GLU A 182 3.86 -5.10 -25.89
C GLU A 182 5.33 -5.49 -26.13
N PRO A 183 6.04 -6.16 -25.20
CA PRO A 183 7.40 -6.63 -25.45
C PRO A 183 7.51 -7.50 -26.70
N SER A 184 6.56 -8.42 -26.92
CA SER A 184 6.58 -9.30 -28.09
C SER A 184 6.39 -8.56 -29.41
N PHE A 185 5.57 -7.51 -29.42
CA PHE A 185 5.33 -6.69 -30.60
C PHE A 185 6.52 -5.79 -30.93
N THR A 186 7.30 -5.38 -29.92
CA THR A 186 8.37 -4.37 -30.02
C THR A 186 9.78 -4.96 -29.89
N ASN A 187 9.92 -6.28 -29.98
CA ASN A 187 11.19 -7.00 -29.78
C ASN A 187 11.85 -6.64 -28.43
N ASP A 188 11.11 -6.83 -27.35
CA ASP A 188 11.46 -6.44 -25.97
C ASP A 188 11.83 -4.95 -25.85
N PHE A 189 11.04 -4.07 -26.47
CA PHE A 189 11.28 -2.63 -26.54
C PHE A 189 12.64 -2.26 -27.17
N LYS A 190 13.17 -3.08 -28.08
CA LYS A 190 14.38 -2.77 -28.85
C LYS A 190 14.08 -2.14 -30.21
N GLU A 191 12.85 -2.26 -30.69
CA GLU A 191 12.46 -1.67 -31.97
C GLU A 191 12.56 -0.13 -31.94
N PRO A 192 13.33 0.49 -32.86
CA PRO A 192 13.41 1.94 -32.94
C PRO A 192 12.05 2.58 -33.22
N MET A 193 11.61 3.47 -32.32
CA MET A 193 10.26 4.01 -32.32
C MET A 193 10.27 5.54 -32.32
N ILE A 194 9.30 6.12 -33.02
CA ILE A 194 9.01 7.56 -32.89
C ILE A 194 8.27 7.79 -31.57
N GLN A 195 8.80 8.67 -30.73
CA GLN A 195 8.09 9.14 -29.53
C GLN A 195 7.18 10.32 -29.87
N LEU A 196 5.86 10.07 -29.79
CA LEU A 196 4.80 11.04 -30.03
C LEU A 196 4.61 11.96 -28.82
N GLU A 197 4.31 13.24 -29.09
CA GLU A 197 3.87 14.21 -28.09
C GLU A 197 2.60 13.75 -27.36
N ALA A 198 2.68 13.60 -26.02
CA ALA A 198 1.61 13.02 -25.20
C ALA A 198 0.27 13.77 -25.30
N ASN A 199 0.28 15.11 -25.31
CA ASN A 199 -0.92 15.96 -25.40
C ASN A 199 -1.66 15.88 -26.73
N LYS A 200 -1.01 15.34 -27.77
CA LYS A 200 -1.61 15.05 -29.09
C LYS A 200 -1.85 13.56 -29.28
N THR A 201 -1.56 12.72 -28.29
CA THR A 201 -1.63 11.27 -28.43
C THR A 201 -2.77 10.70 -27.61
N ILE A 202 -2.73 10.84 -26.29
CA ILE A 202 -3.66 10.13 -25.43
C ILE A 202 -3.70 10.72 -24.03
N ILE A 203 -4.86 10.58 -23.40
CA ILE A 203 -5.00 10.59 -21.95
C ILE A 203 -5.65 9.27 -21.57
N GLN A 204 -4.88 8.41 -20.91
CA GLN A 204 -5.38 7.12 -20.50
C GLN A 204 -6.36 7.26 -19.34
N SER A 205 -7.50 6.62 -19.45
CA SER A 205 -8.46 6.51 -18.38
C SER A 205 -7.97 5.45 -17.36
N SER A 206 -8.04 5.80 -16.08
CA SER A 206 -7.84 4.88 -14.96
C SER A 206 -9.13 4.70 -14.17
N HIS A 207 -9.63 3.47 -14.11
CA HIS A 207 -10.87 3.10 -13.45
C HIS A 207 -10.85 1.63 -12.99
N SER A 208 -11.80 1.28 -12.11
CA SER A 208 -11.87 -0.04 -11.46
C SER A 208 -12.10 -1.22 -12.42
N THR A 209 -12.53 -0.95 -13.65
CA THR A 209 -12.80 -1.98 -14.68
C THR A 209 -11.65 -2.18 -15.69
N ASN A 210 -10.53 -1.45 -15.56
CA ASN A 210 -9.34 -1.68 -16.39
C ASN A 210 -8.75 -3.09 -16.17
N THR A 211 -8.11 -3.61 -17.22
CA THR A 211 -7.37 -4.89 -17.16
C THR A 211 -6.17 -4.84 -16.21
N TYR A 212 -5.54 -3.66 -16.08
CA TYR A 212 -4.44 -3.40 -15.16
C TYR A 212 -4.79 -2.26 -14.20
N ASN A 213 -4.60 -2.48 -12.89
CA ASN A 213 -4.86 -1.47 -11.88
C ASN A 213 -3.68 -0.49 -11.77
N LYS A 214 -3.90 0.76 -12.22
CA LYS A 214 -2.87 1.81 -12.27
C LYS A 214 -2.67 2.54 -10.93
N ARG A 215 -3.51 2.28 -9.92
CA ARG A 215 -3.53 3.05 -8.65
C ARG A 215 -2.22 2.96 -7.89
N GLU A 216 -1.57 1.81 -7.90
CA GLU A 216 -0.25 1.67 -7.27
C GLU A 216 0.73 2.69 -7.86
N ILE A 217 0.92 2.68 -9.17
CA ILE A 217 1.85 3.59 -9.85
C ILE A 217 1.50 5.06 -9.62
N LEU A 218 0.21 5.40 -9.64
CA LEU A 218 -0.27 6.78 -9.42
C LEU A 218 -0.06 7.21 -7.96
N THR A 219 -0.46 6.38 -6.99
CA THR A 219 -0.28 6.67 -5.56
C THR A 219 1.20 6.78 -5.20
N GLY A 220 2.05 5.87 -5.67
CA GLY A 220 3.49 5.95 -5.45
C GLY A 220 4.12 7.23 -6.00
N GLY A 221 3.73 7.65 -7.22
CA GLY A 221 4.20 8.88 -7.84
C GLY A 221 3.74 10.15 -7.12
N ILE A 222 2.44 10.25 -6.82
CA ILE A 222 1.84 11.41 -6.14
C ILE A 222 2.36 11.55 -4.71
N ALA A 223 2.47 10.43 -3.98
CA ALA A 223 3.02 10.41 -2.64
C ALA A 223 4.56 10.54 -2.60
N LYS A 224 5.22 10.63 -3.76
CA LYS A 224 6.69 10.68 -3.94
C LYS A 224 7.43 9.49 -3.34
N ILE A 225 6.78 8.34 -3.25
CA ILE A 225 7.39 7.08 -2.83
C ILE A 225 8.18 6.48 -4.01
N THR A 226 7.68 6.66 -5.23
CA THR A 226 8.30 6.18 -6.46
C THR A 226 8.42 7.30 -7.49
N ASP A 227 9.45 7.27 -8.35
CA ASP A 227 9.62 8.22 -9.46
C ASP A 227 8.98 7.69 -10.75
N THR A 228 7.70 7.30 -10.68
CA THR A 228 6.96 6.66 -11.78
C THR A 228 6.00 7.60 -12.50
N ALA A 229 5.37 8.51 -11.75
CA ALA A 229 4.36 9.44 -12.25
C ALA A 229 4.47 10.78 -11.52
N LYS A 230 4.12 11.87 -12.21
CA LYS A 230 4.05 13.22 -11.62
C LYS A 230 2.64 13.76 -11.77
N GLU A 231 2.09 14.27 -10.66
CA GLU A 231 0.80 14.97 -10.67
C GLU A 231 0.86 16.23 -11.53
N ILE A 232 -0.17 16.47 -12.33
CA ILE A 232 -0.40 17.70 -13.07
C ILE A 232 -1.45 18.52 -12.31
N ASN A 233 -1.02 19.63 -11.72
CA ASN A 233 -1.86 20.51 -10.90
C ASN A 233 -2.61 21.55 -11.76
N GLU A 234 -3.28 21.09 -12.81
CA GLU A 234 -4.09 21.89 -13.72
C GLU A 234 -5.48 21.26 -13.88
N ASP A 235 -6.44 22.05 -14.36
CA ASP A 235 -7.78 21.54 -14.64
C ASP A 235 -7.72 20.41 -15.69
N PRO A 236 -8.25 19.21 -15.42
CA PRO A 236 -8.22 18.11 -16.37
C PRO A 236 -8.94 18.43 -17.69
N THR A 237 -9.88 19.38 -17.72
CA THR A 237 -10.57 19.82 -18.93
C THR A 237 -9.67 20.58 -19.92
N ASN A 238 -8.50 21.06 -19.45
CA ASN A 238 -7.45 21.58 -20.33
C ASN A 238 -6.88 20.48 -21.24
N TYR A 239 -6.96 19.23 -20.80
CA TYR A 239 -6.39 18.07 -21.47
C TYR A 239 -7.49 17.18 -22.09
N ILE A 240 -8.54 16.84 -21.35
CA ILE A 240 -9.71 16.09 -21.81
C ILE A 240 -10.82 17.10 -22.16
N LYS A 241 -11.06 17.36 -23.45
CA LYS A 241 -12.01 18.41 -23.86
C LYS A 241 -13.46 18.02 -23.58
N GLU A 242 -14.31 19.00 -23.29
CA GLU A 242 -15.75 18.78 -23.22
C GLU A 242 -16.34 18.59 -24.64
N PRO A 243 -17.40 17.77 -24.79
CA PRO A 243 -18.17 17.08 -23.73
C PRO A 243 -17.57 15.73 -23.27
N PHE A 244 -16.38 15.36 -23.75
CA PHE A 244 -15.81 14.02 -23.52
C PHE A 244 -15.44 13.79 -22.06
N PHE A 245 -14.93 14.81 -21.36
CA PHE A 245 -14.61 14.70 -19.93
C PHE A 245 -15.84 14.33 -19.10
N THR A 246 -16.93 15.10 -19.24
CA THR A 246 -18.17 14.83 -18.52
C THR A 246 -18.75 13.45 -18.88
N ARG A 247 -18.73 13.05 -20.16
CA ARG A 247 -19.24 11.74 -20.58
C ARG A 247 -18.45 10.58 -19.99
N LEU A 248 -17.11 10.62 -20.05
CA LEU A 248 -16.27 9.57 -19.48
C LEU A 248 -16.37 9.55 -17.95
N LYS A 249 -16.46 10.72 -17.30
CA LYS A 249 -16.70 10.80 -15.85
C LYS A 249 -18.01 10.12 -15.47
N ASN A 250 -19.09 10.33 -16.21
CA ASN A 250 -20.38 9.67 -15.96
C ASN A 250 -20.34 8.14 -16.15
N ILE A 251 -19.45 7.64 -17.00
CA ILE A 251 -19.26 6.19 -17.20
C ILE A 251 -18.46 5.58 -16.05
N PHE A 252 -17.35 6.22 -15.66
CA PHE A 252 -16.37 5.61 -14.75
C PHE A 252 -16.51 6.02 -13.28
N TYR A 253 -17.27 7.08 -12.99
CA TYR A 253 -17.45 7.59 -11.64
C TYR A 253 -18.90 7.50 -11.20
N LYS A 254 -19.13 6.81 -10.08
CA LYS A 254 -20.41 6.79 -9.39
C LYS A 254 -20.17 6.90 -7.89
N GLU A 255 -20.62 8.00 -7.30
CA GLU A 255 -20.56 8.18 -5.86
C GLU A 255 -21.59 7.28 -5.17
N GLN A 256 -21.21 6.66 -4.04
CA GLN A 256 -22.12 5.84 -3.23
C GLN A 256 -21.77 5.91 -1.74
N LYS A 257 -22.68 5.51 -0.85
CA LYS A 257 -22.39 5.38 0.58
C LYS A 257 -21.78 4.01 0.87
N SER A 258 -20.76 3.97 1.71
CA SER A 258 -20.15 2.71 2.14
C SER A 258 -21.13 1.86 2.96
N LYS A 259 -21.05 0.53 2.80
CA LYS A 259 -21.85 -0.43 3.58
C LYS A 259 -21.30 -0.68 5.00
N TYR A 260 -20.11 -0.16 5.30
CA TYR A 260 -19.40 -0.35 6.56
C TYR A 260 -19.56 0.87 7.47
N ASP A 261 -19.66 0.63 8.78
CA ASP A 261 -19.71 1.69 9.79
C ASP A 261 -18.31 2.29 10.01
N ILE A 262 -17.28 1.43 9.91
CA ILE A 262 -15.87 1.80 10.11
C ILE A 262 -15.02 1.17 9.01
N VAL A 263 -14.24 1.99 8.32
CA VAL A 263 -13.26 1.55 7.34
C VAL A 263 -11.86 1.90 7.83
N TYR A 264 -10.99 0.90 7.91
CA TYR A 264 -9.58 1.06 8.25
C TYR A 264 -8.75 1.04 6.97
N PHE A 265 -8.14 2.15 6.61
CA PHE A 265 -7.27 2.25 5.45
C PHE A 265 -5.80 2.27 5.87
N ALA A 266 -5.15 1.12 5.71
CA ALA A 266 -3.73 0.94 5.96
C ALA A 266 -2.83 1.37 4.80
N GLY A 267 -3.41 1.60 3.63
CA GLY A 267 -2.68 2.02 2.45
C GLY A 267 -1.76 0.93 1.90
N GLY A 268 -0.98 1.33 0.88
CA GLY A 268 0.10 0.55 0.29
C GLY A 268 1.46 0.92 0.85
N TYR A 269 2.51 0.29 0.32
CA TYR A 269 3.92 0.60 0.64
C TYR A 269 4.36 0.41 2.09
N SER A 270 3.48 -0.14 2.92
CA SER A 270 3.82 -0.62 4.26
C SER A 270 4.31 -2.06 4.22
N ILE A 271 4.43 -2.67 5.39
CA ILE A 271 4.69 -4.10 5.54
C ILE A 271 3.54 -4.94 4.95
N SER A 272 3.88 -6.07 4.33
CA SER A 272 2.89 -7.09 3.98
C SER A 272 2.57 -7.93 5.20
N TRP A 273 1.28 -8.17 5.47
CA TRP A 273 0.83 -8.88 6.66
C TRP A 273 -0.44 -9.71 6.41
N ASP A 274 -0.74 -10.60 7.35
CA ASP A 274 -1.90 -11.49 7.30
C ASP A 274 -2.63 -11.42 8.65
N PRO A 275 -3.92 -11.02 8.69
CA PRO A 275 -4.67 -10.89 9.94
C PRO A 275 -4.80 -12.21 10.73
N THR A 276 -4.61 -13.35 10.08
CA THR A 276 -4.66 -14.68 10.70
C THR A 276 -3.30 -15.14 11.26
N ALA A 277 -2.23 -14.40 10.97
CA ALA A 277 -0.89 -14.78 11.39
C ALA A 277 -0.74 -14.70 12.92
N LYS A 278 -0.16 -15.75 13.51
CA LYS A 278 0.21 -15.75 14.94
C LYS A 278 1.46 -14.91 15.24
N SER A 279 2.15 -14.43 14.21
CA SER A 279 3.44 -13.74 14.30
C SER A 279 3.34 -12.22 14.11
N LEU A 280 2.14 -11.65 14.12
CA LEU A 280 1.93 -10.21 13.96
C LEU A 280 2.72 -9.39 14.98
N THR A 281 3.24 -8.23 14.57
CA THR A 281 3.89 -7.29 15.49
C THR A 281 2.89 -6.26 16.02
N GLY A 282 3.33 -5.35 16.90
CA GLY A 282 2.42 -4.52 17.71
C GLY A 282 1.39 -3.72 16.91
N SER A 283 1.78 -3.11 15.79
CA SER A 283 0.87 -2.30 14.98
C SER A 283 -0.17 -3.13 14.22
N GLU A 284 0.20 -4.31 13.76
CA GLU A 284 -0.66 -5.25 13.03
C GLU A 284 -1.62 -5.95 14.01
N GLN A 285 -1.13 -6.30 15.20
CA GLN A 285 -1.99 -6.76 16.29
C GLN A 285 -3.05 -5.72 16.64
N ALA A 286 -2.68 -4.43 16.67
CA ALA A 286 -3.62 -3.37 17.02
C ALA A 286 -4.77 -3.25 16.03
N ILE A 287 -4.49 -3.21 14.73
CA ILE A 287 -5.55 -3.12 13.71
C ILE A 287 -6.45 -4.36 13.73
N VAL A 288 -5.90 -5.57 13.93
CA VAL A 288 -6.70 -6.80 14.05
C VAL A 288 -7.56 -6.77 15.32
N HIS A 289 -6.99 -6.45 16.48
CA HIS A 289 -7.76 -6.46 17.72
C HIS A 289 -8.80 -5.33 17.77
N LEU A 290 -8.51 -4.12 17.29
CA LEU A 290 -9.49 -3.03 17.22
C LEU A 290 -10.66 -3.40 16.30
N SER A 291 -10.36 -3.82 15.07
CA SER A 291 -11.40 -4.13 14.08
C SER A 291 -12.31 -5.28 14.53
N THR A 292 -11.73 -6.37 15.06
CA THR A 292 -12.50 -7.51 15.54
C THR A 292 -13.31 -7.20 16.80
N ASN A 293 -12.81 -6.36 17.71
CA ASN A 293 -13.60 -5.92 18.86
C ASN A 293 -14.72 -4.94 18.45
N TRP A 294 -14.53 -4.11 17.44
CA TRP A 294 -15.64 -3.30 16.91
C TRP A 294 -16.73 -4.16 16.28
N VAL A 295 -16.38 -5.27 15.62
CA VAL A 295 -17.38 -6.26 15.16
C VAL A 295 -18.13 -6.87 16.34
N LYS A 296 -17.44 -7.25 17.43
CA LYS A 296 -18.08 -7.74 18.68
C LYS A 296 -19.00 -6.68 19.32
N LEU A 297 -18.71 -5.40 19.11
CA LEU A 297 -19.53 -4.26 19.52
C LEU A 297 -20.62 -3.89 18.49
N GLY A 298 -20.88 -4.77 17.52
CA GLY A 298 -21.98 -4.66 16.56
C GLY A 298 -21.72 -3.77 15.35
N LYS A 299 -20.46 -3.43 15.05
CA LYS A 299 -20.09 -2.63 13.87
C LYS A 299 -19.77 -3.50 12.66
N LYS A 300 -20.11 -3.02 11.47
CA LYS A 300 -19.59 -3.54 10.20
C LYS A 300 -18.26 -2.89 9.90
N VAL A 301 -17.20 -3.69 9.77
CA VAL A 301 -15.82 -3.18 9.63
C VAL A 301 -15.15 -3.76 8.39
N ALA A 302 -14.46 -2.90 7.66
CA ALA A 302 -13.55 -3.30 6.59
C ALA A 302 -12.15 -2.76 6.81
N VAL A 303 -11.15 -3.52 6.37
CA VAL A 303 -9.74 -3.14 6.40
C VAL A 303 -9.14 -3.24 5.00
N TYR A 304 -8.45 -2.20 4.57
CA TYR A 304 -7.80 -2.12 3.26
C TYR A 304 -6.29 -1.92 3.47
N GLY A 305 -5.48 -2.93 3.14
CA GLY A 305 -4.05 -2.92 3.40
C GLY A 305 -3.23 -3.74 2.41
N LEU A 306 -1.91 -3.77 2.59
CA LEU A 306 -1.03 -4.69 1.86
C LEU A 306 -1.12 -6.10 2.46
N LEU A 307 -2.15 -6.85 2.07
CA LEU A 307 -2.49 -8.15 2.64
C LEU A 307 -3.22 -9.03 1.61
N LYS A 308 -3.35 -10.32 1.92
CA LYS A 308 -4.21 -11.23 1.15
C LYS A 308 -5.66 -11.09 1.61
N GLU A 309 -6.57 -10.94 0.66
CA GLU A 309 -7.99 -10.77 0.95
C GLU A 309 -8.58 -11.96 1.70
N CYS A 310 -9.33 -11.69 2.77
CA CYS A 310 -9.96 -12.70 3.60
C CYS A 310 -11.07 -12.09 4.46
N VAL A 311 -11.84 -12.96 5.12
CA VAL A 311 -12.72 -12.59 6.22
C VAL A 311 -12.17 -13.25 7.48
N TYR A 312 -11.96 -12.47 8.54
CA TYR A 312 -11.44 -12.97 9.81
C TYR A 312 -12.20 -12.35 10.96
N GLU A 313 -12.80 -13.18 11.83
CA GLU A 313 -13.57 -12.75 13.01
C GLU A 313 -14.65 -11.69 12.65
N GLY A 314 -15.27 -11.85 11.48
CA GLY A 314 -16.33 -10.96 10.95
C GLY A 314 -15.85 -9.65 10.31
N VAL A 315 -14.55 -9.40 10.24
CA VAL A 315 -13.96 -8.24 9.53
C VAL A 315 -13.63 -8.64 8.08
N GLU A 316 -14.01 -7.82 7.11
CA GLU A 316 -13.66 -8.00 5.69
C GLU A 316 -12.31 -7.29 5.39
N PHE A 317 -11.28 -8.05 4.98
CA PHE A 317 -9.95 -7.54 4.63
C PHE A 317 -9.74 -7.57 3.11
N PHE A 318 -9.31 -6.43 2.55
CA PHE A 318 -9.10 -6.22 1.12
C PHE A 318 -7.68 -5.72 0.81
N ASP A 319 -7.24 -5.98 -0.42
CA ASP A 319 -6.06 -5.30 -0.96
C ASP A 319 -6.33 -3.78 -1.01
N TRP A 320 -5.39 -2.98 -0.52
CA TRP A 320 -5.50 -1.53 -0.47
C TRP A 320 -5.82 -0.87 -1.81
N LYS A 321 -5.40 -1.48 -2.94
CA LYS A 321 -5.67 -0.99 -4.30
C LYS A 321 -7.16 -1.02 -4.65
N LYS A 322 -7.96 -1.77 -3.90
CA LYS A 322 -9.43 -1.83 -4.04
C LYS A 322 -10.16 -0.81 -3.18
N PHE A 323 -9.47 0.06 -2.44
CA PHE A 323 -10.12 1.10 -1.64
C PHE A 323 -11.07 1.95 -2.51
N PRO A 324 -12.35 2.12 -2.12
CA PRO A 324 -13.33 2.78 -2.97
C PRO A 324 -13.33 4.30 -2.73
N PHE A 325 -12.44 5.05 -3.40
CA PHE A 325 -12.38 6.52 -3.30
C PHE A 325 -13.66 7.24 -3.79
N ASN A 326 -14.55 6.53 -4.48
CA ASN A 326 -15.87 7.00 -4.86
C ASN A 326 -16.92 6.81 -3.76
N GLU A 327 -16.58 6.20 -2.62
CA GLU A 327 -17.48 6.04 -1.49
C GLU A 327 -17.41 7.20 -0.49
N THR A 328 -18.53 7.42 0.20
CA THR A 328 -18.60 8.23 1.41
C THR A 328 -18.66 7.32 2.64
N PHE A 329 -17.92 7.68 3.70
CA PHE A 329 -17.77 6.86 4.91
C PHE A 329 -18.26 7.57 6.16
N ASP A 330 -18.80 6.83 7.12
CA ASP A 330 -19.11 7.40 8.44
C ASP A 330 -17.84 7.54 9.30
N THR A 331 -16.98 6.51 9.34
CA THR A 331 -15.64 6.59 9.95
C THR A 331 -14.60 5.98 9.02
N LEU A 332 -13.56 6.75 8.69
CA LEU A 332 -12.35 6.32 7.99
C LEU A 332 -11.15 6.45 8.94
N VAL A 333 -10.49 5.34 9.25
CA VAL A 333 -9.29 5.31 10.08
C VAL A 333 -8.08 5.06 9.20
N LEU A 334 -7.19 6.04 9.10
CA LEU A 334 -5.90 5.92 8.43
C LEU A 334 -4.92 5.23 9.39
N TRP A 335 -4.25 4.18 8.95
CA TRP A 335 -3.28 3.46 9.79
C TRP A 335 -1.86 3.91 9.49
N ARG A 336 -1.13 4.25 10.56
CA ARG A 336 0.30 4.63 10.49
C ARG A 336 0.54 5.79 9.54
N VAL A 337 1.81 6.08 9.26
CA VAL A 337 2.18 7.07 8.25
C VAL A 337 1.61 6.73 6.86
N TYR A 338 1.47 5.44 6.53
CA TYR A 338 1.11 4.96 5.19
C TYR A 338 -0.36 5.21 4.81
N GLY A 339 -1.27 5.15 5.77
CA GLY A 339 -2.68 5.50 5.52
C GLY A 339 -2.82 6.96 5.06
N LEU A 340 -2.07 7.89 5.66
CA LEU A 340 -2.06 9.29 5.23
C LEU A 340 -1.34 9.48 3.89
N LEU A 341 -0.20 8.82 3.67
CA LEU A 341 0.51 8.90 2.38
C LEU A 341 -0.34 8.42 1.21
N CYS A 342 -1.10 7.34 1.40
CA CYS A 342 -1.92 6.74 0.36
C CYS A 342 -3.32 7.33 0.27
N GLY A 343 -3.79 8.08 1.27
CA GLY A 343 -5.15 8.64 1.32
C GLY A 343 -5.20 10.15 1.21
N GLY A 344 -4.27 10.85 1.87
CA GLY A 344 -4.20 12.31 1.98
C GLY A 344 -4.29 13.08 0.65
N PRO A 345 -3.53 12.68 -0.39
CA PRO A 345 -3.58 13.32 -1.71
C PRO A 345 -4.92 13.20 -2.44
N PHE A 346 -5.80 12.29 -2.02
CA PHE A 346 -7.01 11.91 -2.75
C PHE A 346 -8.29 12.36 -2.03
N PRO A 347 -9.47 12.23 -2.68
CA PRO A 347 -10.76 12.47 -2.05
C PRO A 347 -11.04 11.47 -0.91
N MET A 348 -10.80 11.89 0.33
CA MET A 348 -11.22 11.16 1.53
C MET A 348 -12.57 11.72 1.99
N LYS A 349 -13.66 11.13 1.53
CA LYS A 349 -15.01 11.59 1.83
C LYS A 349 -15.54 10.87 3.06
N ALA A 350 -15.31 11.40 4.26
CA ALA A 350 -15.81 10.78 5.48
C ALA A 350 -16.30 11.79 6.53
N ASN A 351 -17.31 11.37 7.29
CA ASN A 351 -17.80 12.12 8.46
C ASN A 351 -16.80 12.11 9.61
N ARG A 352 -15.84 11.18 9.66
CA ARG A 352 -14.73 11.14 10.61
C ARG A 352 -13.52 10.56 9.90
N ILE A 353 -12.42 11.31 9.84
CA ILE A 353 -11.12 10.86 9.35
C ILE A 353 -10.17 10.83 10.52
N TRP A 354 -9.79 9.65 10.97
CA TRP A 354 -8.91 9.46 12.11
C TRP A 354 -7.56 8.95 11.67
N LEU A 355 -6.50 9.24 12.42
CA LEU A 355 -5.17 8.68 12.19
C LEU A 355 -4.77 7.84 13.39
N ASP A 356 -4.70 6.53 13.18
CA ASP A 356 -4.12 5.57 14.11
C ASP A 356 -2.60 5.52 13.94
N LEU A 357 -1.87 6.37 14.65
CA LEU A 357 -0.42 6.44 14.53
C LEU A 357 0.25 5.35 15.39
N HIS A 358 1.24 4.65 14.82
CA HIS A 358 2.12 3.71 15.55
C HIS A 358 3.62 4.00 15.33
N ASP A 359 3.93 5.07 14.62
CA ASP A 359 5.29 5.42 14.23
C ASP A 359 5.85 6.50 15.17
N GLY A 360 6.84 6.14 16.00
CA GLY A 360 7.51 7.10 16.89
C GLY A 360 8.42 8.09 16.17
N ILE A 361 9.02 7.66 15.05
CA ILE A 361 9.83 8.50 14.17
C ILE A 361 9.15 8.51 12.81
N VAL A 362 8.72 9.70 12.38
CA VAL A 362 8.04 9.87 11.10
C VAL A 362 9.03 10.20 9.98
N ILE A 363 8.76 9.67 8.79
CA ILE A 363 9.58 9.91 7.59
C ILE A 363 9.30 11.28 6.97
N LYS A 364 10.23 11.78 6.16
CA LYS A 364 10.12 13.10 5.51
C LYS A 364 8.84 13.23 4.67
N GLU A 365 8.50 12.19 3.94
CA GLU A 365 7.33 12.14 3.06
C GLU A 365 6.04 12.30 3.88
N PHE A 366 6.00 11.73 5.08
CA PHE A 366 4.87 11.91 6.00
C PHE A 366 4.76 13.36 6.48
N LEU A 367 5.88 14.00 6.84
CA LEU A 367 5.87 15.40 7.25
C LEU A 367 5.30 16.30 6.14
N GLU A 368 5.77 16.14 4.91
CA GLU A 368 5.26 16.88 3.74
C GLU A 368 3.76 16.66 3.53
N ASN A 369 3.29 15.41 3.65
CA ASN A 369 1.87 15.08 3.51
C ASN A 369 1.03 15.60 4.67
N TRP A 370 1.56 15.61 5.89
CA TRP A 370 0.89 16.17 7.05
C TRP A 370 0.63 17.67 6.87
N TYR A 371 1.61 18.44 6.41
CA TYR A 371 1.41 19.87 6.16
C TYR A 371 0.37 20.14 5.06
N ARG A 372 0.26 19.26 4.07
CA ARG A 372 -0.70 19.41 2.95
C ARG A 372 -2.09 18.92 3.28
N TYR A 373 -2.20 17.81 4.01
CA TYR A 373 -3.43 17.02 4.12
C TYR A 373 -3.82 16.70 5.57
N GLY A 374 -2.97 16.98 6.56
CA GLY A 374 -3.23 16.71 7.97
C GLY A 374 -4.44 17.47 8.52
N SER A 375 -4.80 18.62 7.93
CA SER A 375 -6.04 19.33 8.27
C SER A 375 -7.30 18.49 8.03
N LYS A 376 -7.28 17.59 7.04
CA LYS A 376 -8.39 16.66 6.74
C LYS A 376 -8.59 15.60 7.84
N VAL A 377 -7.57 15.29 8.64
CA VAL A 377 -7.65 14.26 9.69
C VAL A 377 -8.28 14.85 10.95
N ASN A 378 -9.53 14.56 11.28
CA ASN A 378 -10.19 15.10 12.48
C ASN A 378 -9.45 14.81 13.79
N LYS A 379 -8.94 13.59 13.97
CA LYS A 379 -8.31 13.18 15.24
C LYS A 379 -7.13 12.24 15.04
N VAL A 380 -6.05 12.46 15.81
CA VAL A 380 -4.88 11.57 15.86
C VAL A 380 -4.90 10.76 17.15
N PHE A 381 -4.74 9.44 17.04
CA PHE A 381 -4.74 8.52 18.16
C PHE A 381 -3.31 8.13 18.53
N PHE A 382 -2.79 8.75 19.58
CA PHE A 382 -1.49 8.43 20.16
C PHE A 382 -1.62 7.32 21.20
N LYS A 383 -0.53 6.60 21.44
CA LYS A 383 -0.49 5.47 22.38
C LYS A 383 0.02 5.83 23.77
N SER A 384 0.51 7.06 23.92
CA SER A 384 1.12 7.59 25.13
C SER A 384 1.30 9.10 25.01
N ASN A 385 1.61 9.75 26.13
CA ASN A 385 1.99 11.17 26.11
C ASN A 385 3.32 11.35 25.37
N PHE A 386 4.28 10.45 25.61
CA PHE A 386 5.55 10.43 24.90
C PHE A 386 5.38 10.35 23.38
N HIS A 387 4.49 9.50 22.87
CA HIS A 387 4.22 9.42 21.44
C HIS A 387 3.68 10.74 20.87
N LYS A 388 2.80 11.41 21.61
CA LYS A 388 2.28 12.73 21.24
C LYS A 388 3.39 13.79 21.22
N GLU A 389 4.30 13.76 22.18
CA GLU A 389 5.48 14.64 22.23
C GLU A 389 6.42 14.42 21.06
N LEU A 390 6.68 13.16 20.68
CA LEU A 390 7.48 12.84 19.50
C LEU A 390 6.87 13.43 18.24
N PHE A 391 5.56 13.25 18.06
CA PHE A 391 4.83 13.81 16.91
C PHE A 391 4.92 15.34 16.84
N ASP A 392 4.62 16.02 17.95
CA ASP A 392 4.70 17.48 18.06
C ASP A 392 6.12 17.98 17.76
N LYS A 393 7.14 17.31 18.30
CA LYS A 393 8.55 17.63 18.06
C LYS A 393 8.95 17.45 16.59
N SER A 394 8.53 16.35 15.96
CA SER A 394 8.83 16.06 14.55
C SER A 394 8.22 17.10 13.61
N LEU A 395 7.00 17.55 13.91
CA LEU A 395 6.28 18.53 13.08
C LEU A 395 6.48 19.98 13.51
N ARG A 396 7.10 20.21 14.68
CA ARG A 396 7.22 21.52 15.31
C ARG A 396 5.87 22.22 15.44
N ILE A 397 4.86 21.45 15.85
CA ILE A 397 3.49 21.93 16.11
C ILE A 397 3.04 21.50 17.50
N THR A 398 1.91 22.05 17.93
CA THR A 398 1.15 21.53 19.06
C THR A 398 -0.27 21.28 18.59
N LEU A 399 -0.67 20.00 18.52
CA LEU A 399 -2.06 19.69 18.20
C LEU A 399 -2.99 20.15 19.34
N PRO A 400 -4.10 20.82 19.02
CA PRO A 400 -5.06 21.21 20.04
C PRO A 400 -5.81 19.97 20.56
N LYS A 401 -6.37 20.04 21.77
CA LYS A 401 -6.82 18.87 22.54
C LYS A 401 -7.92 18.08 21.84
N GLU A 402 -8.79 18.75 21.11
CA GLU A 402 -9.87 18.17 20.31
C GLU A 402 -9.36 17.35 19.11
N ARG A 403 -8.13 17.63 18.65
CA ARG A 403 -7.51 17.00 17.48
C ARG A 403 -6.74 15.73 17.81
N TYR A 404 -6.69 15.29 19.07
CA TYR A 404 -6.03 14.05 19.43
C TYR A 404 -6.68 13.33 20.61
N ALA A 405 -6.44 12.02 20.68
CA ALA A 405 -6.73 11.19 21.83
C ALA A 405 -5.47 10.39 22.20
N ILE A 406 -5.24 10.17 23.49
CA ILE A 406 -4.17 9.31 23.99
C ILE A 406 -4.82 8.03 24.49
N ILE A 407 -4.84 7.01 23.62
CA ILE A 407 -5.43 5.71 23.89
C ILE A 407 -4.35 4.65 23.59
N PRO A 408 -3.76 4.00 24.62
CA PRO A 408 -2.77 2.96 24.41
C PRO A 408 -3.38 1.76 23.71
N ASN A 409 -2.55 0.88 23.16
CA ASN A 409 -3.04 -0.41 22.67
C ASN A 409 -3.58 -1.25 23.84
N GLY A 410 -4.47 -2.17 23.52
CA GLY A 410 -4.91 -3.16 24.50
C GLY A 410 -3.82 -4.20 24.79
N VAL A 411 -4.01 -4.93 25.87
CA VAL A 411 -3.24 -6.12 26.22
C VAL A 411 -4.15 -7.35 26.20
N ARG A 412 -3.54 -8.50 25.91
CA ARG A 412 -4.18 -9.82 25.88
C ARG A 412 -4.38 -10.37 27.29
N VAL A 413 -5.26 -9.73 28.05
CA VAL A 413 -5.44 -10.00 29.49
C VAL A 413 -5.85 -11.45 29.72
N ASP A 414 -6.80 -11.96 28.93
CA ASP A 414 -7.36 -13.28 29.14
C ASP A 414 -6.30 -14.38 28.86
N GLU A 415 -5.43 -14.17 27.89
CA GLU A 415 -4.36 -15.10 27.51
C GLU A 415 -3.15 -15.09 28.48
N PHE A 416 -2.87 -13.94 29.12
CA PHE A 416 -1.69 -13.79 30.01
C PHE A 416 -2.03 -13.78 31.51
N SER A 417 -3.30 -13.84 31.90
CA SER A 417 -3.71 -13.79 33.31
C SER A 417 -3.73 -15.15 34.00
N VAL A 418 -3.72 -16.25 33.24
CA VAL A 418 -3.78 -17.62 33.77
C VAL A 418 -2.47 -18.37 33.50
N ASN A 419 -1.86 -18.94 34.55
CA ASN A 419 -0.73 -19.86 34.43
C ASN A 419 -1.24 -21.27 34.09
N LEU A 420 -1.60 -21.50 32.82
CA LEU A 420 -2.28 -22.72 32.35
C LEU A 420 -1.55 -24.02 32.71
N GLU A 421 -0.22 -24.04 32.58
CA GLU A 421 0.61 -25.21 32.88
C GLU A 421 1.09 -25.27 34.33
N ASN A 422 0.69 -24.31 35.17
CA ASN A 422 1.19 -24.15 36.54
C ASN A 422 2.73 -24.17 36.63
N VAL A 423 3.41 -23.60 35.63
CA VAL A 423 4.88 -23.60 35.60
C VAL A 423 5.43 -22.82 36.79
N PRO A 424 6.43 -23.36 37.51
CA PRO A 424 7.06 -22.66 38.62
C PRO A 424 7.93 -21.53 38.09
N ARG A 425 7.98 -20.41 38.83
CA ARG A 425 8.90 -19.30 38.51
C ARG A 425 10.32 -19.69 38.88
N ASN A 426 11.26 -19.48 37.96
CA ASN A 426 12.68 -19.58 38.24
C ASN A 426 13.21 -18.18 38.67
N PRO A 427 13.69 -18.00 39.91
CA PRO A 427 14.25 -16.73 40.40
C PRO A 427 15.44 -16.21 39.59
N PHE A 428 16.13 -17.09 38.86
CA PHE A 428 17.34 -16.77 38.09
C PHE A 428 17.08 -16.56 36.59
N ARG A 429 15.83 -16.69 36.14
CA ARG A 429 15.47 -16.62 34.72
C ARG A 429 15.05 -15.22 34.30
N PHE A 430 15.57 -14.78 33.16
CA PHE A 430 15.27 -13.54 32.47
C PHE A 430 14.68 -13.85 31.11
N CYS A 431 13.77 -13.00 30.63
CA CYS A 431 13.33 -13.02 29.24
C CYS A 431 13.57 -11.69 28.53
N TYR A 432 13.66 -11.76 27.21
CA TYR A 432 13.65 -10.63 26.29
C TYR A 432 12.70 -10.97 25.14
N CYS A 433 11.55 -10.29 25.06
CA CYS A 433 10.46 -10.64 24.13
C CYS A 433 10.17 -9.52 23.11
N SER A 434 11.23 -8.92 22.56
CA SER A 434 11.20 -7.77 21.65
C SER A 434 12.17 -7.95 20.47
N CYS A 435 12.11 -7.06 19.48
CA CYS A 435 13.03 -7.08 18.34
C CYS A 435 14.49 -6.92 18.80
N TYR A 436 15.39 -7.81 18.36
CA TYR A 436 16.78 -7.86 18.86
C TYR A 436 17.59 -6.58 18.56
N THR A 437 17.18 -5.79 17.58
CA THR A 437 17.76 -4.49 17.30
C THR A 437 17.41 -3.41 18.33
N ARG A 438 16.52 -3.68 19.30
CA ARG A 438 16.06 -2.73 20.32
C ARG A 438 16.76 -2.92 21.68
N GLY A 439 18.07 -2.68 21.71
CA GLY A 439 18.85 -2.66 22.97
C GLY A 439 19.36 -4.02 23.47
N LEU A 440 19.08 -5.13 22.78
CA LEU A 440 19.58 -6.45 23.21
C LEU A 440 21.10 -6.58 23.09
N LEU A 441 21.70 -6.06 22.01
CA LEU A 441 23.13 -6.17 21.75
C LEU A 441 24.00 -5.68 22.93
N PRO A 442 23.84 -4.46 23.46
CA PRO A 442 24.65 -4.00 24.58
C PRO A 442 24.31 -4.72 25.90
N ILE A 443 23.08 -5.23 26.07
CA ILE A 443 22.74 -6.10 27.21
C ILE A 443 23.62 -7.37 27.15
N LEU A 444 23.68 -8.06 26.01
CA LEU A 444 24.49 -9.27 25.86
C LEU A 444 26.00 -8.99 25.93
N GLN A 445 26.44 -7.83 25.44
CA GLN A 445 27.85 -7.48 25.38
C GLN A 445 28.42 -7.07 26.75
N TYR A 446 27.68 -6.25 27.50
CA TYR A 446 28.21 -5.57 28.70
C TYR A 446 27.52 -5.98 30.00
N MET A 447 26.21 -6.22 29.99
CA MET A 447 25.45 -6.51 31.21
C MET A 447 25.44 -8.00 31.55
N TRP A 448 25.08 -8.84 30.58
CA TRP A 448 24.84 -10.27 30.80
C TRP A 448 26.07 -11.01 31.36
N PRO A 449 27.31 -10.77 30.88
CA PRO A 449 28.49 -11.44 31.43
C PRO A 449 28.68 -11.17 32.94
N ILE A 450 28.30 -9.99 33.42
CA ILE A 450 28.42 -9.61 34.83
C ILE A 450 27.39 -10.36 35.68
N ILE A 451 26.14 -10.43 35.21
CA ILE A 451 25.07 -11.19 35.87
C ILE A 451 25.45 -12.67 35.93
N MET A 452 25.86 -13.25 34.80
CA MET A 452 26.22 -14.66 34.70
C MET A 452 27.42 -15.03 35.59
N ASN A 453 28.43 -14.15 35.69
CA ASN A 453 29.57 -14.39 36.56
C ASN A 453 29.21 -14.31 38.05
N ALA A 454 28.30 -13.41 38.44
CA ALA A 454 27.87 -13.25 39.82
C ALA A 454 26.84 -14.32 40.26
N GLU A 455 26.04 -14.81 39.33
CA GLU A 455 25.03 -15.84 39.54
C GLU A 455 25.04 -16.84 38.37
N PRO A 456 25.88 -17.90 38.41
CA PRO A 456 26.02 -18.86 37.32
C PRO A 456 24.77 -19.68 36.98
N ARG A 457 23.72 -19.60 37.82
CA ARG A 457 22.40 -20.20 37.54
C ARG A 457 21.51 -19.30 36.67
N ALA A 458 21.95 -18.09 36.36
CA ALA A 458 21.16 -17.14 35.59
C ALA A 458 20.96 -17.61 34.14
N GLU A 459 19.74 -17.44 33.63
CA GLU A 459 19.37 -17.78 32.25
C GLU A 459 18.70 -16.60 31.57
N LEU A 460 19.10 -16.27 30.33
CA LEU A 460 18.49 -15.23 29.50
C LEU A 460 17.86 -15.86 28.26
N HIS A 461 16.54 -15.77 28.18
CA HIS A 461 15.75 -16.35 27.11
C HIS A 461 15.26 -15.29 26.13
N LEU A 462 15.63 -15.45 24.86
CA LEU A 462 15.33 -14.50 23.80
C LEU A 462 14.20 -15.01 22.92
N TYR A 463 13.20 -14.16 22.68
CA TYR A 463 11.99 -14.49 21.91
C TYR A 463 11.66 -13.41 20.87
N TYR A 464 12.29 -13.51 19.69
CA TYR A 464 11.91 -12.75 18.49
C TYR A 464 12.62 -13.25 17.22
N GLY A 465 13.89 -13.64 17.37
CA GLY A 465 14.77 -14.04 16.26
C GLY A 465 15.27 -12.90 15.38
N MET A 466 16.15 -13.23 14.43
CA MET A 466 16.80 -12.28 13.52
C MET A 466 16.36 -12.41 12.05
N GLY A 467 15.23 -13.07 11.79
CA GLY A 467 14.76 -13.36 10.42
C GLY A 467 14.62 -12.10 9.55
N SER A 468 14.13 -11.01 10.14
CA SER A 468 13.89 -9.73 9.45
C SER A 468 15.07 -8.74 9.49
N VAL A 469 16.19 -9.11 10.12
CA VAL A 469 17.36 -8.23 10.21
C VAL A 469 18.17 -8.33 8.91
N MET A 470 18.40 -7.20 8.23
CA MET A 470 19.14 -7.18 6.96
C MET A 470 20.65 -6.97 7.13
N ASP A 471 21.05 -6.32 8.24
CA ASP A 471 22.44 -6.05 8.57
C ASP A 471 23.19 -7.35 8.90
N LYS A 472 24.16 -7.69 8.04
CA LYS A 472 24.98 -8.90 8.17
C LYS A 472 25.99 -8.81 9.31
N GLU A 473 26.53 -7.62 9.57
CA GLU A 473 27.51 -7.41 10.64
C GLU A 473 26.83 -7.53 12.00
N PHE A 474 25.67 -6.88 12.15
CA PHE A 474 24.83 -7.04 13.35
C PHE A 474 24.46 -8.51 13.58
N LYS A 475 24.04 -9.23 12.53
CA LYS A 475 23.73 -10.67 12.62
C LYS A 475 24.92 -11.50 13.09
N ALA A 476 26.10 -11.26 12.53
CA ALA A 476 27.31 -11.99 12.91
C ALA A 476 27.65 -11.74 14.39
N ASN A 477 27.69 -10.48 14.81
CA ASN A 477 27.97 -10.09 16.19
C ASN A 477 26.93 -10.67 17.17
N MET A 478 25.64 -10.53 16.87
CA MET A 478 24.58 -11.11 17.69
C MET A 478 24.67 -12.64 17.79
N THR A 479 25.02 -13.35 16.70
CA THR A 479 25.15 -14.81 16.73
C THR A 479 26.25 -15.27 17.69
N GLU A 480 27.39 -14.56 17.70
CA GLU A 480 28.47 -14.81 18.66
C GLU A 480 28.00 -14.54 20.09
N LEU A 481 27.35 -13.39 20.34
CA LEU A 481 26.87 -12.99 21.66
C LEU A 481 25.79 -13.94 22.22
N ILE A 482 24.89 -14.43 21.37
CA ILE A 482 23.82 -15.37 21.73
C ILE A 482 24.39 -16.75 22.08
N SER A 483 25.56 -17.11 21.53
CA SER A 483 26.22 -18.39 21.80
C SER A 483 26.93 -18.44 23.16
N ARG A 484 26.89 -17.33 23.93
CA ARG A 484 27.54 -17.23 25.24
C ARG A 484 26.79 -18.02 26.32
N PRO A 485 27.49 -18.43 27.41
CA PRO A 485 26.86 -19.15 28.51
C PRO A 485 25.64 -18.43 29.09
N GLY A 486 24.60 -19.22 29.40
CA GLY A 486 23.37 -18.73 30.00
C GLY A 486 22.41 -18.02 29.03
N VAL A 487 22.73 -17.88 27.74
CA VAL A 487 21.83 -17.28 26.75
C VAL A 487 21.16 -18.36 25.89
N MET A 488 19.87 -18.24 25.65
CA MET A 488 19.08 -19.18 24.84
C MET A 488 18.17 -18.41 23.89
N ASP A 489 18.42 -18.52 22.58
CA ASP A 489 17.57 -17.95 21.54
C ASP A 489 16.52 -18.96 21.07
N HIS A 490 15.24 -18.59 21.23
CA HIS A 490 14.09 -19.41 20.83
C HIS A 490 13.47 -18.92 19.52
N GLY A 491 13.97 -17.84 18.93
CA GLY A 491 13.36 -17.22 17.77
C GLY A 491 11.93 -16.73 18.03
N ARG A 492 11.08 -16.74 16.99
CA ARG A 492 9.65 -16.43 17.15
C ARG A 492 8.92 -17.65 17.69
N GLN A 493 8.09 -17.44 18.71
CA GLN A 493 7.30 -18.49 19.34
C GLN A 493 5.80 -18.13 19.37
N PRO A 494 4.90 -19.13 19.39
CA PRO A 494 3.48 -18.92 19.60
C PRO A 494 3.16 -18.19 20.91
N LEU A 495 2.00 -17.53 20.97
CA LEU A 495 1.59 -16.70 22.10
C LEU A 495 1.56 -17.47 23.42
N GLU A 496 1.02 -18.68 23.38
CA GLU A 496 0.91 -19.62 24.49
C GLU A 496 2.28 -19.92 25.12
N ILE A 497 3.30 -20.08 24.28
CA ILE A 497 4.69 -20.26 24.73
C ILE A 497 5.20 -18.97 25.35
N ILE A 498 5.01 -17.82 24.72
CA ILE A 498 5.45 -16.53 25.29
C ILE A 498 4.83 -16.28 26.68
N ALA A 499 3.54 -16.57 26.86
CA ALA A 499 2.87 -16.44 28.16
C ALA A 499 3.49 -17.36 29.21
N ARG A 500 3.62 -18.66 28.90
CA ARG A 500 4.29 -19.66 29.75
C ARG A 500 5.70 -19.21 30.16
N GLU A 501 6.49 -18.74 29.20
CA GLU A 501 7.89 -18.34 29.41
C GLU A 501 8.04 -17.08 30.27
N LYS A 502 7.07 -16.16 30.17
CA LYS A 502 6.99 -15.02 31.09
C LYS A 502 6.54 -15.44 32.50
N TYR A 503 5.71 -16.48 32.66
CA TYR A 503 5.44 -17.04 34.00
C TYR A 503 6.68 -17.66 34.65
N MET A 504 7.52 -18.35 33.86
CA MET A 504 8.78 -18.91 34.35
C MET A 504 9.82 -17.84 34.69
N SER A 505 9.86 -16.75 33.93
CA SER A 505 10.88 -15.70 34.07
C SER A 505 10.63 -14.78 35.26
N SER A 506 11.67 -14.46 36.02
CA SER A 506 11.57 -13.49 37.12
C SER A 506 11.60 -12.05 36.64
N PHE A 507 12.35 -11.78 35.57
CA PHE A 507 12.55 -10.45 35.02
C PHE A 507 12.38 -10.46 33.51
N HIS A 508 11.89 -9.35 32.97
CA HIS A 508 11.91 -9.07 31.53
C HIS A 508 12.86 -7.90 31.29
N LEU A 509 14.00 -8.15 30.65
CA LEU A 509 14.95 -7.09 30.31
C LEU A 509 14.48 -6.33 29.08
N TYR A 510 14.35 -5.01 29.19
CA TYR A 510 14.15 -4.15 28.02
C TYR A 510 14.76 -2.76 28.26
N LEU A 511 16.07 -2.68 28.07
CA LEU A 511 16.87 -1.47 28.31
C LEU A 511 17.28 -0.83 26.97
N THR A 512 16.64 0.28 26.62
CA THR A 512 16.99 1.09 25.45
C THR A 512 16.47 2.52 25.61
N ASN A 513 17.21 3.51 25.11
CA ASN A 513 16.75 4.89 25.00
C ASN A 513 16.27 5.20 23.57
N SER A 514 15.80 4.20 22.84
CA SER A 514 15.25 4.39 21.51
C SER A 514 13.86 5.04 21.56
N ASP A 515 13.69 6.12 20.80
CA ASP A 515 12.38 6.77 20.59
C ASP A 515 11.44 5.96 19.66
N SER A 516 11.87 4.79 19.19
CA SER A 516 11.07 3.95 18.29
C SER A 516 9.95 3.17 18.99
N GLU A 517 10.01 3.04 20.32
CA GLU A 517 8.96 2.39 21.11
C GLU A 517 7.98 3.44 21.65
N ILE A 518 6.71 3.31 21.29
CA ILE A 518 5.66 4.29 21.61
C ILE A 518 4.57 3.75 22.53
N ASP A 519 4.54 2.44 22.74
CA ASP A 519 3.54 1.79 23.58
C ASP A 519 4.04 0.55 24.35
N CYS A 520 4.83 -0.33 23.74
CA CYS A 520 5.35 -1.53 24.40
C CYS A 520 4.30 -2.47 25.04
N ILE A 521 3.52 -3.18 24.21
CA ILE A 521 2.53 -4.18 24.68
C ILE A 521 3.20 -5.27 25.53
N THR A 522 4.38 -5.75 25.12
CA THR A 522 5.04 -6.92 25.70
C THR A 522 5.45 -6.76 27.17
N VAL A 523 5.87 -5.56 27.61
CA VAL A 523 6.22 -5.33 29.03
C VAL A 523 4.97 -5.28 29.90
N ARG A 524 3.86 -4.73 29.38
CA ARG A 524 2.56 -4.74 30.07
C ARG A 524 2.03 -6.17 30.24
N GLU A 525 2.19 -7.04 29.24
CA GLU A 525 1.89 -8.47 29.38
C GLU A 525 2.78 -9.17 30.43
N SER A 526 3.99 -8.66 30.67
CA SER A 526 4.91 -9.22 31.67
C SER A 526 4.44 -8.89 33.09
N CYS A 527 3.81 -7.73 33.28
CA CYS A 527 3.13 -7.40 34.54
C CYS A 527 2.03 -8.42 34.89
N LEU A 528 1.23 -8.88 33.92
CA LEU A 528 0.18 -9.89 34.14
C LEU A 528 0.75 -11.23 34.62
N THR A 529 1.86 -11.66 34.04
CA THR A 529 2.51 -12.94 34.36
C THR A 529 3.41 -12.87 35.58
N GLY A 530 3.79 -11.67 36.04
CA GLY A 530 4.71 -11.44 37.15
C GLY A 530 6.20 -11.49 36.77
N ALA A 531 6.53 -11.52 35.47
CA ALA A 531 7.89 -11.22 35.01
C ALA A 531 8.12 -9.71 35.12
N ILE A 532 8.97 -9.30 36.07
CA ILE A 532 9.14 -7.89 36.44
C ILE A 532 9.90 -7.17 35.31
N PRO A 533 9.31 -6.15 34.65
CA PRO A 533 10.02 -5.40 33.62
C PRO A 533 11.19 -4.61 34.22
N ILE A 534 12.35 -4.71 33.59
CA ILE A 534 13.56 -3.93 33.88
C ILE A 534 13.78 -2.98 32.72
N LEU A 535 13.49 -1.70 32.95
CA LEU A 535 13.33 -0.68 31.92
C LEU A 535 14.33 0.46 32.09
N SER A 536 14.60 1.19 31.01
CA SER A 536 15.31 2.47 31.08
C SER A 536 14.35 3.59 31.50
N LYS A 537 14.86 4.64 32.13
CA LYS A 537 14.12 5.89 32.39
C LYS A 537 14.07 6.79 31.16
N HIS A 538 13.56 6.24 30.06
CA HIS A 538 13.52 6.93 28.78
C HIS A 538 12.19 6.74 28.06
N GLY A 539 11.71 7.82 27.43
CA GLY A 539 10.55 7.83 26.55
C GLY A 539 9.33 7.13 27.15
N ILE A 540 8.75 6.19 26.38
CA ILE A 540 7.54 5.46 26.76
C ILE A 540 7.67 4.71 28.08
N PHE A 541 8.87 4.28 28.45
CA PHE A 541 9.05 3.44 29.62
C PHE A 541 8.74 4.19 30.91
N ASN A 542 8.85 5.52 30.93
CA ASN A 542 8.39 6.36 32.04
C ASN A 542 6.87 6.27 32.28
N GLU A 543 6.10 5.84 31.27
CA GLU A 543 4.66 5.58 31.35
C GLU A 543 4.33 4.08 31.48
N ARG A 544 5.33 3.21 31.73
CA ARG A 544 5.14 1.76 31.88
C ARG A 544 5.61 1.28 33.23
N ASP A 545 4.89 0.32 33.80
CA ASP A 545 5.20 -0.22 35.11
C ASP A 545 6.40 -1.18 35.04
N GLY A 546 7.29 -1.08 36.03
CA GLY A 546 8.52 -1.84 36.08
C GLY A 546 9.51 -1.22 37.06
N ILE A 547 10.74 -1.72 37.05
CA ILE A 547 11.88 -1.12 37.74
C ILE A 547 12.69 -0.36 36.71
N HIS A 548 12.91 0.93 36.94
CA HIS A 548 13.55 1.81 35.96
C HIS A 548 14.95 2.23 36.36
N PHE A 549 15.85 2.20 35.37
CA PHE A 549 17.25 2.58 35.52
C PHE A 549 17.63 3.75 34.62
N GLU A 550 18.49 4.64 35.12
CA GLU A 550 19.17 5.60 34.27
C GLU A 550 20.16 4.86 33.38
N LEU A 551 19.98 4.97 32.06
CA LEU A 551 20.80 4.30 31.06
C LEU A 551 21.55 5.33 30.23
N SER A 552 22.87 5.25 30.20
CA SER A 552 23.71 5.97 29.24
C SER A 552 24.05 5.03 28.09
N GLU A 553 23.31 5.12 26.97
CA GLU A 553 23.59 4.31 25.78
C GLU A 553 25.04 4.51 25.29
N GLY A 554 25.65 3.42 24.82
CA GLY A 554 27.06 3.42 24.38
C GLY A 554 28.10 3.43 25.51
N ASN A 555 27.70 3.54 26.79
CA ASN A 555 28.63 3.49 27.93
C ASN A 555 28.55 2.13 28.65
N PRO A 556 29.55 1.23 28.48
CA PRO A 556 29.57 -0.08 29.13
C PRO A 556 29.44 -0.03 30.65
N MET A 557 29.97 1.01 31.31
CA MET A 557 29.89 1.16 32.76
C MET A 557 28.45 1.37 33.24
N SER A 558 27.60 2.02 32.45
CA SER A 558 26.18 2.17 32.78
C SER A 558 25.48 0.81 32.85
N TYR A 559 25.73 -0.07 31.86
CA TYR A 559 25.22 -1.44 31.87
C TYR A 559 25.76 -2.26 33.03
N ALA A 560 27.05 -2.11 33.37
CA ALA A 560 27.66 -2.78 34.51
C ALA A 560 27.03 -2.39 35.85
N MET A 561 26.77 -1.08 36.06
CA MET A 561 26.10 -0.60 37.27
C MET A 561 24.68 -1.17 37.39
N ILE A 562 23.92 -1.17 36.29
CA ILE A 562 22.57 -1.76 36.28
C ILE A 562 22.62 -3.27 36.57
N ALA A 563 23.61 -3.99 36.00
CA ALA A 563 23.81 -5.41 36.30
C ALA A 563 23.97 -5.67 37.81
N MET A 564 24.78 -4.86 38.49
CA MET A 564 25.00 -4.97 39.93
C MET A 564 23.72 -4.72 40.75
N GLU A 565 22.88 -3.78 40.34
CA GLU A 565 21.59 -3.55 40.98
C GLU A 565 20.61 -4.70 40.71
N ILE A 566 20.58 -5.25 39.50
CA ILE A 566 19.78 -6.46 39.19
C ILE A 566 20.21 -7.63 40.08
N ILE A 567 21.50 -7.86 40.27
CA ILE A 567 22.02 -8.94 41.15
C ILE A 567 21.55 -8.74 42.61
N LYS A 568 21.43 -7.50 43.09
CA LYS A 568 20.84 -7.21 44.40
C LYS A 568 19.35 -7.51 44.41
N LEU A 569 18.61 -7.08 43.39
CA LEU A 569 17.18 -7.32 43.25
C LEU A 569 16.83 -8.81 43.23
N MET A 570 17.66 -9.65 42.58
CA MET A 570 17.47 -11.11 42.56
C MET A 570 17.43 -11.73 43.97
N LYS A 571 17.96 -11.06 44.99
CA LYS A 571 17.98 -11.50 46.39
C LYS A 571 16.90 -10.84 47.25
N ASP A 572 16.12 -9.92 46.69
CA ASP A 572 15.07 -9.20 47.41
C ASP A 572 13.88 -10.12 47.70
N LYS A 573 13.48 -10.17 48.98
CA LYS A 573 12.34 -10.98 49.45
C LYS A 573 10.99 -10.34 49.13
N ASN A 574 10.97 -9.06 48.73
CA ASN A 574 9.74 -8.30 48.47
C ASN A 574 9.30 -8.35 47.00
N LEU A 575 10.00 -9.08 46.12
CA LEU A 575 9.64 -9.14 44.70
C LEU A 575 8.22 -9.66 44.47
N ASP A 576 7.70 -10.55 45.32
CA ASP A 576 6.33 -11.03 45.18
C ASP A 576 5.29 -9.97 45.47
N ILE A 577 5.55 -9.06 46.42
CA ILE A 577 4.68 -7.89 46.67
C ILE A 577 4.67 -7.00 45.43
N LEU A 578 5.85 -6.72 44.85
CA LEU A 578 5.96 -5.94 43.62
C LEU A 578 5.19 -6.60 42.47
N ARG A 579 5.28 -7.93 42.29
CA ARG A 579 4.52 -8.66 41.27
C ARG A 579 3.01 -8.49 41.42
N GLN A 580 2.48 -8.56 42.65
CA GLN A 580 1.05 -8.35 42.88
C GLN A 580 0.62 -6.92 42.53
N ASN A 581 1.45 -5.93 42.88
CA ASN A 581 1.19 -4.53 42.51
C ASN A 581 1.19 -4.33 40.98
N LEU A 582 2.15 -4.94 40.27
CA LEU A 582 2.23 -4.87 38.80
C LEU A 582 1.00 -5.49 38.13
N LYS A 583 0.49 -6.62 38.64
CA LYS A 583 -0.74 -7.28 38.14
C LYS A 583 -1.99 -6.43 38.30
N ALA A 584 -2.01 -5.54 39.29
CA ALA A 584 -3.11 -4.61 39.54
C ALA A 584 -2.96 -3.27 38.79
N SER A 585 -1.97 -3.14 37.89
CA SER A 585 -1.72 -1.89 37.18
C SER A 585 -2.91 -1.44 36.33
N LYS A 586 -3.22 -0.13 36.42
CA LYS A 586 -4.20 0.55 35.57
C LYS A 586 -3.82 0.60 34.08
N ASN A 587 -2.56 0.30 33.74
CA ASN A 587 -2.07 0.28 32.35
C ASN A 587 -2.42 -1.04 31.63
N LEU A 588 -3.00 -2.01 32.33
CA LEU A 588 -3.43 -3.32 31.82
C LEU A 588 -4.87 -3.24 31.30
N ILE A 589 -5.05 -2.59 30.15
CA ILE A 589 -6.36 -2.33 29.54
C ILE A 589 -6.67 -3.40 28.49
N ARG A 590 -7.86 -4.01 28.53
CA ARG A 590 -8.28 -5.03 27.54
C ARG A 590 -8.52 -4.38 26.18
N TRP A 591 -8.35 -5.16 25.10
CA TRP A 591 -8.64 -4.70 23.74
C TRP A 591 -10.08 -4.24 23.53
N VAL A 592 -11.06 -4.92 24.15
CA VAL A 592 -12.48 -4.51 24.08
C VAL A 592 -12.73 -3.14 24.72
N ASP A 593 -12.04 -2.83 25.83
CA ASP A 593 -12.16 -1.54 26.50
C ASP A 593 -11.50 -0.43 25.68
N VAL A 594 -10.36 -0.72 25.05
CA VAL A 594 -9.71 0.19 24.10
C VAL A 594 -10.62 0.45 22.91
N ALA A 595 -11.18 -0.58 22.28
CA ALA A 595 -12.10 -0.45 21.16
C ALA A 595 -13.35 0.36 21.53
N THR A 596 -13.87 0.17 22.74
CA THR A 596 -15.01 0.94 23.27
C THR A 596 -14.66 2.42 23.43
N LYS A 597 -13.48 2.75 23.99
CA LYS A 597 -13.01 4.14 24.12
C LYS A 597 -12.89 4.83 22.77
N TRP A 598 -12.41 4.13 21.74
CA TRP A 598 -12.36 4.68 20.37
C TRP A 598 -13.75 5.08 19.86
N LEU A 599 -14.80 4.31 20.16
CA LEU A 599 -16.17 4.63 19.74
C LEU A 599 -16.80 5.79 20.52
N GLN A 600 -16.22 6.17 21.67
CA GLN A 600 -16.65 7.31 22.48
C GLN A 600 -16.03 8.63 21.99
N GLU A 601 -15.02 8.58 21.12
CA GLU A 601 -14.40 9.78 20.59
C GLU A 601 -15.33 10.50 19.61
N GLU A 602 -15.62 11.76 19.90
CA GLU A 602 -16.43 12.64 19.05
C GLU A 602 -15.59 13.32 17.96
N PHE A 603 -16.29 14.02 17.06
CA PHE A 603 -15.74 14.72 15.89
C PHE A 603 -14.81 15.88 16.24
#